data_AF-A0A9D4N4X8-F1
#
_entry.id   AF-A0A9D4N4X8-F1
#
_cell.length_a   1.000
_cell.length_b   1.000
_cell.length_c   1.000
_cell.angle_alpha   90.00
_cell.angle_beta   90.00
_cell.angle_gamma   90.00
#
_symmetry.space_group_name_H-M   'P 1'
#
loop_
_entity.id
_entity.type
_entity.pdbx_description
1 polymer ?
#
loop_
_entity_poly.entity_id
_entity_poly.type
_entity_poly.pdbx_seq_one_letter_code
_entity_poly.pdbx_strand_id
1 'polypeptide(L)'
;MQESTAEIPTCWGFTLEKLQVEQSKDKDLTIIIEWLLKGKEPDEGILFLASPEAKYYWVNKELFQLSDGVLFKQKLSSKDLELVVPNSLQEQTLV
;
A
#
# COMPACT_ATOMS: atom_id res chain seq x y z
N MET A 1 2.97 23.36 -26.06
CA MET A 1 4.22 22.71 -25.64
C MET A 1 3.85 21.81 -24.49
N GLN A 2 3.73 20.50 -24.71
CA GLN A 2 3.44 19.55 -23.63
C GLN A 2 4.78 19.21 -22.99
N GLU A 3 5.02 19.73 -21.79
CA GLU A 3 6.12 19.30 -20.96
C GLU A 3 5.88 17.84 -20.59
N SER A 4 6.64 16.94 -21.22
CA SER A 4 6.82 15.59 -20.73
C SER A 4 7.59 15.69 -19.41
N THR A 5 6.88 15.78 -18.29
CA THR A 5 7.48 15.60 -16.97
C THR A 5 7.99 14.16 -16.92
N ALA A 6 9.28 13.98 -17.22
CA ALA A 6 9.96 12.74 -16.89
C ALA A 6 9.77 12.53 -15.39
N GLU A 7 8.95 11.55 -15.04
CA GLU A 7 8.52 11.30 -13.67
C GLU A 7 9.74 11.05 -12.80
N ILE A 8 10.06 12.01 -11.94
CA ILE A 8 11.22 11.90 -11.05
C ILE A 8 10.96 10.73 -10.11
N PRO A 9 11.83 9.70 -10.09
CA PRO A 9 11.68 8.60 -9.15
C PRO A 9 11.70 9.13 -7.72
N THR A 10 10.82 8.59 -6.88
CA THR A 10 10.88 8.80 -5.44
C THR A 10 12.20 8.26 -4.88
N CYS A 11 12.51 8.55 -3.61
CA CYS A 11 13.69 8.00 -2.93
C CYS A 11 13.71 6.45 -2.85
N TRP A 12 12.62 5.79 -3.24
CA TRP A 12 12.49 4.34 -3.33
C TRP A 12 12.75 3.77 -4.73
N GLY A 13 13.16 4.60 -5.71
CA GLY A 13 13.48 4.14 -7.07
C GLY A 13 12.27 3.90 -7.99
N PHE A 14 11.06 4.20 -7.52
CA PHE A 14 9.81 4.10 -8.27
C PHE A 14 9.12 5.46 -8.38
N THR A 15 8.36 5.69 -9.44
CA THR A 15 7.49 6.88 -9.54
C THR A 15 6.28 6.69 -8.63
N LEU A 16 5.67 7.80 -8.19
CA LEU A 16 4.50 7.75 -7.31
C LEU A 16 3.34 7.01 -7.99
N GLU A 17 3.10 7.30 -9.28
CA GLU A 17 2.07 6.63 -10.09
C GLU A 17 2.30 5.11 -10.12
N LYS A 18 3.55 4.66 -10.34
CA LYS A 18 3.88 3.24 -10.33
C LYS A 18 3.59 2.58 -8.99
N LEU A 19 3.90 3.24 -7.87
CA LEU A 19 3.59 2.72 -6.53
C LEU A 19 2.09 2.57 -6.31
N GLN A 20 1.31 3.60 -6.65
CA GLN A 20 -0.16 3.57 -6.54
C GLN A 20 -0.75 2.42 -7.37
N VAL A 21 -0.32 2.32 -8.63
CA VAL A 21 -0.80 1.30 -9.56
C VAL A 21 -0.47 -0.10 -9.04
N GLU A 22 0.76 -0.35 -8.64
CA GLU A 22 1.17 -1.69 -8.18
C GLU A 22 0.54 -2.06 -6.83
N GLN A 23 0.39 -1.11 -5.91
CA GLN A 23 -0.35 -1.34 -4.66
C GLN A 23 -1.83 -1.63 -4.91
N SER A 24 -2.45 -0.97 -5.89
CA SER A 24 -3.86 -1.21 -6.24
C SER A 24 -4.11 -2.58 -6.87
N LYS A 25 -3.08 -3.18 -7.49
CA LYS A 25 -3.13 -4.53 -8.08
C LYS A 25 -2.87 -5.62 -7.05
N ASP A 26 -2.28 -5.28 -5.91
CA ASP A 26 -2.00 -6.24 -4.86
C ASP A 26 -3.30 -6.63 -4.14
N LYS A 27 -3.67 -7.91 -4.30
CA LYS A 27 -4.91 -8.45 -3.74
C LYS A 27 -4.90 -8.43 -2.22
N ASP A 28 -3.72 -8.55 -1.60
CA ASP A 28 -3.61 -8.57 -0.14
C ASP A 28 -3.78 -7.16 0.44
N LEU A 29 -3.40 -6.13 -0.32
CA LEU A 29 -3.59 -4.72 0.07
C LEU A 29 -5.00 -4.19 -0.22
N THR A 30 -5.78 -4.89 -1.05
CA THR A 30 -7.10 -4.41 -1.48
C THR A 30 -8.02 -4.12 -0.28
N ILE A 31 -8.07 -5.02 0.71
CA ILE A 31 -8.93 -4.86 1.89
C ILE A 31 -8.59 -3.57 2.66
N ILE A 32 -7.30 -3.33 2.91
CA ILE A 32 -6.87 -2.16 3.69
C ILE A 32 -7.04 -0.86 2.89
N ILE A 33 -6.77 -0.89 1.59
CA ILE A 33 -6.94 0.27 0.69
C ILE A 33 -8.43 0.65 0.59
N GLU A 34 -9.33 -0.31 0.43
CA GLU A 34 -10.77 -0.05 0.38
C GLU A 34 -11.29 0.56 1.69
N TRP A 35 -10.82 0.06 2.83
CA TRP A 35 -11.18 0.62 4.12
C TRP A 35 -10.69 2.07 4.28
N LEU A 36 -9.42 2.36 3.95
CA LEU A 36 -8.86 3.71 4.05
C LEU A 36 -9.54 4.70 3.11
N LEU A 37 -9.94 4.28 1.91
CA LEU A 37 -10.58 5.16 0.92
C LEU A 37 -12.08 5.36 1.17
N LYS A 38 -12.79 4.31 1.58
CA LYS A 38 -14.27 4.29 1.60
C LYS A 38 -14.86 4.14 3.00
N GLY A 39 -14.04 3.88 4.02
CA GLY A 39 -14.51 3.52 5.37
C GLY A 39 -15.26 2.20 5.43
N LYS A 40 -15.18 1.37 4.38
CA LYS A 40 -15.93 0.12 4.28
C LYS A 40 -15.17 -1.00 4.98
N GLU A 41 -15.77 -1.57 6.01
CA GLU A 41 -15.23 -2.78 6.62
C GLU A 41 -15.57 -4.01 5.75
N PRO A 42 -14.63 -4.95 5.56
CA PRO A 42 -14.92 -6.22 4.90
C PRO A 42 -15.85 -7.05 5.79
N ASP A 43 -16.66 -7.90 5.16
CA ASP A 43 -17.47 -8.87 5.90
C ASP A 43 -16.58 -9.99 6.49
N GLU A 44 -17.10 -10.70 7.50
CA GLU A 44 -16.37 -11.77 8.17
C GLU A 44 -16.03 -12.93 7.21
N GLY A 45 -16.85 -13.17 6.19
CA GLY A 45 -16.63 -14.21 5.19
C GLY A 45 -15.43 -13.92 4.29
N ILE A 46 -15.31 -12.68 3.79
CA ILE A 46 -14.16 -12.18 3.04
C ILE A 46 -12.92 -12.26 3.91
N LEU A 47 -12.99 -11.77 5.15
CA LEU A 47 -11.85 -11.86 6.07
C LEU A 47 -11.45 -13.31 6.35
N PHE A 48 -12.40 -14.23 6.52
CA PHE A 48 -12.10 -15.63 6.77
C PHE A 48 -11.37 -16.28 5.59
N LEU A 49 -11.79 -15.97 4.37
CA LEU A 49 -11.20 -16.49 3.12
C LEU A 49 -9.93 -15.75 2.68
N ALA A 50 -9.63 -14.60 3.29
CA ALA A 50 -8.46 -13.81 2.94
C ALA A 50 -7.14 -14.53 3.29
N SER A 51 -6.08 -14.12 2.59
CA SER A 51 -4.71 -14.57 2.84
C SER A 51 -4.24 -14.16 4.25
N PRO A 52 -3.21 -14.84 4.80
CA PRO A 52 -2.56 -14.43 6.04
C PRO A 52 -2.10 -12.96 6.01
N GLU A 53 -1.57 -12.49 4.88
CA GLU A 53 -1.08 -11.14 4.66
C GLU A 53 -2.22 -10.12 4.72
N ALA A 54 -3.30 -10.37 3.99
CA ALA A 54 -4.50 -9.54 4.02
C ALA A 54 -5.11 -9.45 5.44
N LYS A 55 -5.17 -10.56 6.16
CA LYS A 55 -5.61 -10.61 7.57
C LYS A 55 -4.68 -9.80 8.47
N TYR A 56 -3.36 -9.90 8.26
CA TYR A 56 -2.38 -9.11 9.01
C TYR A 56 -2.61 -7.61 8.79
N TYR A 57 -2.81 -7.17 7.55
CA TYR A 57 -3.11 -5.76 7.26
C TYR A 57 -4.40 -5.32 7.96
N TRP A 58 -5.45 -6.13 7.93
CA TRP A 58 -6.72 -5.81 8.58
C TRP A 58 -6.63 -5.73 10.11
N VAL A 59 -5.97 -6.71 10.74
CA VAL A 59 -5.79 -6.72 12.21
C VAL A 59 -5.01 -5.51 12.69
N ASN A 60 -4.08 -5.02 11.86
CA ASN A 60 -3.23 -3.88 12.18
C ASN A 60 -3.67 -2.60 11.45
N LYS A 61 -4.94 -2.51 11.00
CA LYS A 61 -5.43 -1.45 10.09
C LYS A 61 -5.14 -0.02 10.57
N GLU A 62 -5.20 0.21 11.87
CA GLU A 62 -4.93 1.51 12.51
C GLU A 62 -3.47 1.98 12.36
N LEU A 63 -2.55 1.09 11.97
CA LEU A 63 -1.15 1.44 11.69
C LEU A 63 -0.94 1.87 10.24
N PHE A 64 -1.94 1.74 9.37
CA PHE A 64 -1.81 2.05 7.96
C PHE A 64 -2.49 3.37 7.63
N GLN A 65 -1.92 4.08 6.66
CA GLN A 65 -2.50 5.30 6.13
C GLN A 65 -2.12 5.49 4.67
N LEU A 66 -2.96 6.24 3.95
CA LEU A 66 -2.67 6.68 2.59
C LEU A 66 -2.08 8.09 2.63
N SER A 67 -0.92 8.29 2.01
CA SER A 67 -0.35 9.60 1.72
C SER A 67 -0.18 9.71 0.22
N ASP A 68 -0.77 10.74 -0.40
CA ASP A 68 -0.77 10.93 -1.85
C ASP A 68 -1.15 9.66 -2.62
N GLY A 69 -2.17 8.93 -2.13
CA GLY A 69 -2.66 7.70 -2.74
C GLY A 69 -1.77 6.46 -2.57
N VAL A 70 -0.61 6.58 -1.90
CA VAL A 70 0.30 5.46 -1.61
C VAL A 70 0.13 5.00 -0.17
N LEU A 71 0.12 3.69 0.02
CA LEU A 71 -0.03 3.04 1.32
C LEU A 71 1.29 3.03 2.09
N PHE A 72 1.23 3.52 3.31
CA PHE A 72 2.32 3.51 4.28
C PHE A 72 1.88 2.83 5.58
N LYS A 73 2.84 2.27 6.30
CA LYS A 73 2.69 1.74 7.65
C LYS A 73 3.45 2.62 8.63
N GLN A 74 2.82 3.03 9.71
CA GLN A 74 3.47 3.75 10.81
C GLN A 74 4.25 2.77 11.70
N LYS A 75 5.48 3.15 12.07
CA LYS A 75 6.24 2.42 13.09
C LYS A 75 5.59 2.57 14.46
N LEU A 76 5.58 1.50 15.25
CA LEU A 76 5.07 1.57 16.64
C LEU A 76 5.98 2.40 17.55
N SER A 77 7.28 2.45 17.26
CA SER A 77 8.30 3.09 18.09
C SER A 77 8.59 4.55 17.71
N SER A 78 8.12 5.03 16.56
CA SER A 78 8.35 6.40 16.08
C SER A 78 7.17 6.89 15.25
N LYS A 79 7.14 8.19 14.91
CA LYS A 79 6.12 8.73 13.98
C LYS A 79 6.49 8.49 12.51
N ASP A 80 7.53 7.69 12.23
CA ASP A 80 8.02 7.48 10.88
C ASP A 80 7.11 6.52 10.10
N LEU A 81 7.11 6.71 8.78
CA LEU A 81 6.31 5.94 7.84
C LEU A 81 7.20 5.02 7.00
N GLU A 82 6.79 3.77 6.89
CA GLU A 82 7.41 2.77 6.02
C GLU A 82 6.52 2.54 4.81
N LEU A 83 7.12 2.58 3.61
CA LEU A 83 6.43 2.26 2.37
C LEU A 83 6.00 0.79 2.40
N VAL A 84 4.72 0.52 2.12
CA VAL A 84 4.25 -0.85 1.92
C VAL A 84 4.55 -1.27 0.49
N VAL A 85 5.59 -2.07 0.30
CA VAL A 85 6.00 -2.50 -1.05
C VAL A 85 5.08 -3.66 -1.51
N PRO A 86 4.33 -3.51 -2.61
CA PRO A 86 3.48 -4.57 -3.12
C PRO A 86 4.31 -5.75 -3.61
N ASN A 87 3.74 -6.95 -3.61
CA ASN A 87 4.44 -8.19 -3.96
C ASN A 87 5.14 -8.12 -5.33
N SER A 88 4.55 -7.44 -6.33
CA SER A 88 5.12 -7.27 -7.67
C SER A 88 6.42 -6.45 -7.70
N LEU A 89 6.67 -5.63 -6.68
CA LEU A 89 7.87 -4.78 -6.58
C LEU A 89 8.89 -5.32 -5.59
N GLN A 90 8.56 -6.32 -4.77
CA GLN A 90 9.48 -6.91 -3.80
C GLN A 90 10.71 -7.54 -4.47
N GLU A 91 10.53 -8.21 -5.63
CA GLU A 91 11.65 -8.79 -6.39
C GLU A 91 12.64 -7.74 -6.95
N GLN A 92 12.19 -6.50 -7.11
CA GLN A 92 13.02 -5.36 -7.52
C GLN A 92 13.65 -4.62 -6.32
N THR A 93 13.28 -5.03 -5.10
CA THR A 93 13.74 -4.45 -3.84
C THR A 93 14.79 -5.38 -3.20
N LEU A 94 15.76 -5.84 -3.98
CA LEU A 94 16.95 -6.54 -3.46
C LEU A 94 17.99 -5.49 -3.07
N VAL A 95 18.11 -5.23 -1.77
CA VAL A 95 19.24 -4.51 -1.15
C VAL A 95 20.12 -5.52 -0.44
#